data_AF-A0A5D0U4K4-F1
#
_entry.id   AF-A0A5D0U4K4-F1
#
_cell.length_a   1.000
_cell.length_b   1.000
_cell.length_c   1.000
_cell.angle_alpha   90.00
_cell.angle_beta   90.00
_cell.angle_gamma   90.00
#
_symmetry.space_group_name_H-M   'P 1'
#
loop_
_entity.id
_entity.type
_entity.pdbx_description
1 polymer ?
#
loop_
_entity_poly.entity_id
_entity_poly.type
_entity_poly.pdbx_seq_one_letter_code
_entity_poly.pdbx_strand_id
1 'polypeptide(L)'
;MGRSAGSSAPGVAGEGTRRAVVARAFQALPSAHREILAETVFRDRSVNEAAASLGVPVDVVKLRVYQALRALSTAMDAPHAGR
;
A
#
# COMPACT_ATOMS: atom_id res chain seq x y z
N MET A 1 1.37 -53.40 -2.43
CA MET A 1 2.04 -52.21 -2.99
C MET A 1 0.96 -51.23 -3.40
N GLY A 2 0.88 -49.97 -3.00
CA GLY A 2 1.65 -49.14 -2.08
C GLY A 2 0.88 -47.81 -2.07
N ARG A 3 0.32 -47.45 -0.91
CA ARG A 3 -0.35 -46.17 -0.67
C ARG A 3 0.75 -45.11 -0.59
N SER A 4 0.64 -44.03 -1.36
CA SER A 4 1.24 -42.71 -1.06
C SER A 4 0.73 -41.74 -2.12
N ALA A 5 -0.17 -40.82 -1.76
CA ALA A 5 0.11 -39.61 -0.99
C ALA A 5 0.75 -38.53 -1.88
N GLY A 6 0.09 -37.38 -1.93
CA GLY A 6 0.58 -36.22 -2.66
C GLY A 6 -0.53 -35.29 -3.11
N SER A 7 -1.49 -35.03 -2.23
CA SER A 7 -2.27 -33.80 -2.30
C SER A 7 -1.28 -32.64 -2.23
N SER A 8 -1.33 -31.75 -3.21
CA SER A 8 -0.84 -30.37 -3.06
C SER A 8 -1.67 -29.50 -3.97
N ALA A 9 -2.90 -29.24 -3.54
CA ALA A 9 -3.62 -28.07 -3.98
C ALA A 9 -2.84 -26.84 -3.52
N PRO A 10 -2.49 -25.88 -4.40
CA PRO A 10 -1.96 -24.59 -3.98
C PRO A 10 -3.12 -23.73 -3.47
N GLY A 11 -3.67 -24.09 -2.31
CA GLY A 11 -4.53 -23.20 -1.55
C GLY A 11 -3.66 -22.25 -0.74
N VAL A 12 -3.87 -20.93 -0.90
CA VAL A 12 -3.42 -19.81 -0.04
C VAL A 12 -2.06 -19.12 -0.27
N ALA A 13 -1.28 -19.47 -1.31
CA ALA A 13 -0.03 -18.74 -1.62
C ALA A 13 -0.23 -17.29 -2.14
N GLY A 14 -1.47 -16.87 -2.42
CA GLY A 14 -1.78 -15.56 -3.00
C GLY A 14 -1.96 -14.40 -2.00
N GLU A 15 -2.51 -14.64 -0.82
CA GLU A 15 -2.89 -13.57 0.11
C GLU A 15 -1.69 -13.00 0.88
N GLY A 16 -0.81 -13.87 1.37
CA GLY A 16 0.45 -13.47 2.00
C GLY A 16 1.34 -12.68 1.02
N THR A 17 1.35 -13.09 -0.25
CA THR A 17 2.06 -12.40 -1.32
C THR A 17 1.51 -11.00 -1.56
N ARG A 18 0.18 -10.84 -1.67
CA ARG A 18 -0.43 -9.53 -1.92
C ARG A 18 -0.17 -8.53 -0.79
N ARG A 19 -0.30 -8.96 0.48
CA ARG A 19 0.02 -8.12 1.64
C ARG A 19 1.49 -7.72 1.65
N ALA A 20 2.41 -8.64 1.32
CA ALA A 20 3.83 -8.34 1.23
C ALA A 20 4.17 -7.34 0.12
N VAL A 21 3.51 -7.43 -1.04
CA VAL A 21 3.67 -6.48 -2.15
C VAL A 21 3.20 -5.09 -1.73
N VAL A 22 2.01 -4.98 -1.13
CA VAL A 22 1.48 -3.69 -0.64
C VAL A 22 2.40 -3.08 0.41
N ALA A 23 2.89 -3.87 1.36
CA ALA A 23 3.78 -3.40 2.42
C ALA A 23 5.13 -2.88 1.86
N ARG A 24 5.69 -3.53 0.84
CA ARG A 24 6.92 -3.08 0.16
C ARG A 24 6.69 -1.83 -0.66
N ALA A 25 5.62 -1.80 -1.45
CA ALA A 25 5.23 -0.64 -2.26
C ALA A 25 4.98 0.59 -1.37
N PHE A 26 4.30 0.40 -0.23
CA PHE A 26 4.09 1.47 0.74
C PHE A 26 5.40 1.96 1.36
N GLN A 27 6.34 1.07 1.68
CA GLN A 27 7.65 1.46 2.20
C GLN A 27 8.49 2.26 1.20
N ALA A 28 8.36 1.98 -0.10
CA ALA A 28 9.05 2.69 -1.17
C ALA A 28 8.51 4.11 -1.44
N LEU A 29 7.35 4.47 -0.89
CA LEU A 29 6.79 5.81 -1.05
C LEU A 29 7.61 6.87 -0.30
N PRO A 30 7.70 8.10 -0.85
CA PRO A 30 8.21 9.27 -0.12
C PRO A 30 7.47 9.48 1.21
N SER A 31 8.16 10.02 2.22
CA SER A 31 7.58 10.24 3.56
C SER A 31 6.25 11.00 3.50
N ALA A 32 6.20 12.07 2.72
CA ALA A 32 5.00 12.90 2.57
C ALA A 32 3.78 12.11 2.03
N HIS A 33 4.01 11.12 1.16
CA HIS A 33 2.94 10.25 0.64
C HIS A 33 2.50 9.20 1.68
N ARG A 34 3.44 8.68 2.48
CA ARG A 34 3.09 7.76 3.57
C ARG A 34 2.31 8.45 4.68
N GLU A 35 2.73 9.65 5.06
CA GLU A 35 2.06 10.48 6.07
C GLU A 35 0.63 10.79 5.65
N ILE A 36 0.40 11.21 4.40
CA ILE A 36 -0.95 11.54 3.96
C ILE A 36 -1.88 10.32 3.96
N LEU A 37 -1.38 9.16 3.51
CA LEU A 37 -2.15 7.91 3.52
C LEU A 37 -2.38 7.42 4.96
N ALA A 38 -1.45 7.67 5.88
CA ALA A 38 -1.65 7.31 7.27
C ALA A 38 -2.78 8.12 7.93
N GLU A 39 -2.86 9.40 7.60
CA GLU A 39 -3.94 10.26 8.08
C GLU A 39 -5.28 9.91 7.45
N THR A 40 -5.35 9.70 6.14
CA THR A 40 -6.65 9.52 5.45
C THR A 40 -7.13 8.08 5.33
N VAL A 41 -6.23 7.11 5.20
CA VAL A 41 -6.58 5.70 4.97
C VAL A 41 -6.47 4.87 6.25
N PHE A 42 -5.41 5.06 7.05
CA PHE A 42 -5.23 4.28 8.28
C PHE A 42 -5.96 4.88 9.48
N ARG A 43 -6.09 6.20 9.54
CA ARG A 43 -6.80 6.91 10.62
C ARG A 43 -8.20 7.37 10.24
N ASP A 44 -8.63 7.09 9.01
CA ASP A 44 -9.96 7.44 8.47
C ASP A 44 -10.32 8.93 8.61
N ARG A 45 -9.32 9.83 8.61
CA ARG A 45 -9.57 11.26 8.74
C ARG A 45 -10.05 11.85 7.43
N SER A 46 -10.96 12.80 7.54
CA SER A 46 -11.34 13.62 6.38
C SER A 46 -10.16 14.46 5.89
N VAL A 47 -10.27 14.95 4.66
CA VAL A 47 -9.28 15.86 4.05
C VAL A 47 -9.01 17.09 4.92
N ASN A 48 -10.03 17.64 5.58
CA ASN A 48 -9.88 18.81 6.43
C ASN A 48 -9.15 18.49 7.74
N GLU A 49 -9.45 17.34 8.35
CA GLU A 49 -8.76 16.90 9.57
C GLU A 49 -7.30 16.52 9.30
N ALA A 50 -7.02 15.86 8.19
CA ALA A 50 -5.65 15.58 7.75
C ALA A 50 -4.87 16.88 7.49
N ALA A 51 -5.51 17.89 6.87
CA ALA A 51 -4.91 19.21 6.64
C ALA A 51 -4.55 19.89 7.97
N ALA A 52 -5.49 19.91 8.92
CA ALA A 52 -5.26 20.47 10.25
C ALA A 52 -4.16 19.73 11.02
N SER A 53 -4.14 18.39 10.95
CA SER A 53 -3.15 17.58 11.66
C SER A 53 -1.75 17.69 11.08
N LEU A 54 -1.62 17.88 9.76
CA LEU A 54 -0.33 17.97 9.08
C LEU A 54 0.15 19.42 8.91
N GLY A 55 -0.68 20.40 9.24
CA GLY A 55 -0.35 21.82 9.09
C GLY A 55 -0.17 22.25 7.64
N VAL A 56 -0.87 21.61 6.70
CA VAL A 56 -0.79 21.92 5.26
C VAL A 56 -2.15 22.34 4.71
N PRO A 57 -2.20 23.13 3.62
CA PRO A 57 -3.47 23.52 3.01
C PRO A 57 -4.29 22.32 2.51
N VAL A 58 -5.61 22.45 2.54
CA VAL A 58 -6.56 21.44 2.05
C VAL A 58 -6.31 21.06 0.59
N ASP A 59 -6.00 22.04 -0.28
CA ASP A 59 -5.64 21.77 -1.67
C ASP A 59 -4.37 20.92 -1.82
N VAL A 60 -3.40 21.13 -0.93
CA VAL A 60 -2.18 20.30 -0.87
C VAL A 60 -2.53 18.89 -0.44
N VAL A 61 -3.44 18.70 0.53
CA VAL A 61 -3.90 17.36 0.95
C VAL A 61 -4.55 16.63 -0.22
N LYS A 62 -5.51 17.24 -0.92
CA LYS A 62 -6.22 16.62 -2.05
C LYS A 62 -5.23 16.14 -3.12
N LEU A 63 -4.32 17.03 -3.52
CA LEU A 63 -3.32 16.73 -4.53
C LEU A 63 -2.33 15.66 -4.05
N ARG A 64 -1.91 15.71 -2.78
CA ARG A 64 -0.96 14.75 -2.19
C ARG A 64 -1.58 13.36 -2.02
N VAL A 65 -2.87 13.25 -1.66
CA VAL A 65 -3.60 11.97 -1.61
C VAL A 65 -3.65 11.34 -3.00
N TYR A 66 -4.03 12.11 -4.02
CA TYR A 66 -4.06 11.62 -5.40
C TYR A 66 -2.68 11.11 -5.86
N GLN A 67 -1.63 11.91 -5.63
CA GLN A 67 -0.26 11.52 -5.98
C GLN A 67 0.24 10.32 -5.18
N ALA A 68 -0.11 10.21 -3.90
CA ALA A 68 0.28 9.08 -3.06
C ALA A 68 -0.37 7.79 -3.52
N LEU A 69 -1.67 7.80 -3.85
CA LEU A 69 -2.38 6.64 -4.39
C LEU A 69 -1.86 6.25 -5.77
N ARG A 70 -1.58 7.22 -6.63
CA ARG A 70 -0.98 6.97 -7.95
C ARG A 70 0.42 6.35 -7.81
N ALA A 71 1.26 6.92 -6.96
CA ALA A 71 2.59 6.40 -6.68
C ALA A 71 2.55 4.99 -6.07
N LEU A 72 1.58 4.72 -5.19
CA LEU A 72 1.37 3.39 -4.61
C LEU A 72 0.98 2.38 -5.69
N SER A 73 0.05 2.74 -6.57
CA SER A 73 -0.33 1.92 -7.73
C SER A 73 0.86 1.60 -8.62
N THR A 74 1.66 2.62 -8.98
CA THR A 74 2.89 2.44 -9.76
C THR A 74 3.91 1.56 -9.04
N ALA A 75 4.08 1.69 -7.72
CA ALA A 75 5.01 0.87 -6.95
C ALA A 75 4.57 -0.59 -6.80
N MET A 76 3.27 -0.88 -6.89
CA MET A 76 2.74 -2.25 -6.91
C MET A 76 2.86 -2.90 -8.29
N ASP A 77 2.75 -2.10 -9.37
CA ASP A 77 2.82 -2.56 -10.75
C ASP A 77 4.26 -2.66 -11.26
N ALA A 78 5.17 -1.85 -10.71
CA ALA A 78 6.58 -1.90 -11.04
C ALA A 78 7.07 -3.34 -10.84
N PRO A 79 7.61 -4.01 -11.89
CA PRO A 79 8.24 -5.29 -11.71
C PRO A 79 9.28 -5.07 -10.64
N HIS A 80 9.15 -5.79 -9.53
CA HIS A 80 10.09 -5.78 -8.43
C HIS A 80 11.44 -6.17 -9.02
N ALA A 81 12.18 -5.17 -9.50
CA ALA A 81 13.53 -5.30 -9.98
C ALA A 81 14.33 -5.62 -8.71
N GLY A 82 14.38 -6.93 -8.44
CA GLY A 82 15.16 -7.51 -7.38
C GLY A 82 16.57 -7.00 -7.54
N ARG A 83 16.94 -6.12 -6.61
CA ARG A 83 18.33 -5.97 -6.19
C ARG A 83 18.54 -6.92 -5.03
#